data_AF-A0A2T1GI51-F1
#
_entry.id   AF-A0A2T1GI51-F1
#
_cell.length_a   1.000
_cell.length_b   1.000
_cell.length_c   1.000
_cell.angle_alpha   90.00
_cell.angle_beta   90.00
_cell.angle_gamma   90.00
#
_symmetry.space_group_name_H-M   'P 1'
#
loop_
_entity.id
_entity.type
_entity.pdbx_description
1 polymer ?
#
loop_
_entity_poly.entity_id
_entity_poly.type
_entity_poly.pdbx_seq_one_letter_code
_entity_poly.pdbx_strand_id
1 'polypeptide(L)'
;MQIRFTKCAGKQDWMECLRDNGTSTRCPMPKQGILPHDFVHYVVEDTLDLRQGFWGILAIGVGFPTSTPPWNAADFDIPDLTKALQAESLV
;
A
#
# COMPACT_ATOMS: atom_id res chain seq x y z
N MET A 1 -1.63 8.63 7.46
CA MET A 1 -1.23 7.19 7.36
C MET A 1 0.29 7.04 7.45
N GLN A 2 0.77 6.03 8.18
CA GLN A 2 2.18 5.63 8.24
C GLN A 2 2.40 4.29 7.53
N ILE A 3 3.45 4.20 6.70
CA ILE A 3 3.87 2.98 5.99
C ILE A 3 5.14 2.45 6.66
N ARG A 4 5.13 1.18 7.07
CA ARG A 4 6.26 0.53 7.76
C ARG A 4 6.74 -0.70 6.99
N PHE A 5 8.02 -0.70 6.64
CA PHE A 5 8.72 -1.85 6.09
C PHE A 5 9.58 -2.49 7.19
N THR A 6 9.31 -3.76 7.51
CA THR A 6 10.05 -4.50 8.55
C THR A 6 10.86 -5.61 7.93
N LYS A 7 12.19 -5.49 8.03
CA LYS A 7 13.13 -6.54 7.62
C LYS A 7 13.30 -7.57 8.74
N CYS A 8 13.02 -8.82 8.44
CA CYS A 8 13.20 -9.96 9.34
C CYS A 8 14.41 -10.82 8.93
N ALA A 9 14.87 -11.68 9.84
CA ALA A 9 16.01 -12.58 9.60
C ALA A 9 15.71 -13.71 8.60
N GLY A 10 14.43 -14.06 8.40
CA GLY A 10 13.99 -15.12 7.50
C GLY A 10 13.81 -14.69 6.04
N LYS A 11 13.14 -15.55 5.26
CA LYS A 11 12.82 -15.28 3.84
C LYS A 11 11.73 -14.24 3.61
N GLN A 12 10.99 -13.88 4.66
CA GLN A 12 9.81 -13.03 4.58
C GLN A 12 10.02 -11.76 5.39
N ASP A 13 9.79 -10.62 4.75
CA ASP A 13 9.65 -9.31 5.37
C ASP A 13 8.17 -8.93 5.42
N TRP A 14 7.89 -7.76 6.00
CA TRP A 14 6.52 -7.29 6.17
C TRP A 14 6.37 -5.83 5.79
N MET A 15 5.23 -5.53 5.18
CA MET A 15 4.74 -4.18 5.01
C MET A 15 3.47 -4.01 5.83
N GLU A 16 3.40 -2.92 6.60
CA GLU A 16 2.23 -2.54 7.39
C GLU A 16 1.84 -1.10 7.09
N CYS A 17 0.55 -0.88 6.86
CA CYS A 17 -0.05 0.45 6.75
C CYS A 17 -0.88 0.71 8.01
N LEU A 18 -0.45 1.69 8.82
CA LEU A 18 -1.17 2.16 9.99
C LEU A 18 -1.90 3.45 9.66
N ARG A 19 -3.23 3.42 9.73
CA ARG A 19 -4.09 4.57 9.41
C ARG A 19 -4.31 5.45 10.63
N ASP A 20 -4.77 6.67 10.37
CA ASP A 20 -4.93 7.68 11.42
C ASP A 20 -6.08 7.34 12.38
N ASN A 21 -7.02 6.48 11.96
CA ASN A 21 -8.09 5.92 12.79
C ASN A 21 -7.66 4.69 13.62
N GLY A 22 -6.36 4.33 13.60
CA GLY A 22 -5.81 3.20 14.36
C GLY A 22 -6.02 1.83 13.71
N THR A 23 -6.78 1.73 12.62
CA THR A 23 -6.86 0.48 11.84
C THR A 23 -5.56 0.26 11.08
N SER A 24 -5.24 -1.01 10.81
CA SER A 24 -4.08 -1.34 9.99
C SER A 24 -4.39 -2.44 8.98
N THR A 25 -3.56 -2.51 7.95
CA THR A 25 -3.47 -3.65 7.04
C THR A 25 -2.01 -4.05 6.92
N ARG A 26 -1.74 -5.35 6.87
CA ARG A 26 -0.37 -5.87 6.81
C ARG A 26 -0.28 -7.05 5.86
N CYS A 27 0.66 -7.04 4.93
CA CYS A 27 0.89 -8.12 3.99
C CYS A 27 2.34 -8.63 4.04
N PRO A 28 2.57 -9.90 3.66
CA PRO A 28 3.90 -10.41 3.39
C PRO A 28 4.60 -9.56 2.34
N MET A 29 5.87 -9.25 2.57
CA MET A 29 6.73 -8.64 1.57
C MET A 29 7.93 -9.56 1.35
N PRO A 30 8.00 -10.28 0.22
CA PRO A 30 9.20 -11.05 -0.13
C PRO A 30 10.43 -10.16 -0.12
N LYS A 31 11.63 -10.74 0.06
CA LYS A 31 12.87 -9.99 -0.05
C LYS A 31 12.93 -9.28 -1.41
N GLN A 32 12.72 -7.98 -1.40
CA GLN A 32 12.93 -7.11 -2.54
C GLN A 32 14.35 -6.54 -2.45
N GLY A 33 14.86 -6.01 -3.58
CA GLY A 33 16.17 -5.38 -3.63
C GLY A 33 16.26 -4.11 -2.77
N ILE A 34 17.14 -3.18 -3.15
CA ILE A 34 17.38 -1.96 -2.35
C ILE A 34 16.13 -1.07 -2.28
N LEU A 35 15.32 -1.05 -3.33
CA LEU A 35 14.12 -0.22 -3.42
C LEU A 35 12.90 -1.11 -3.71
N PRO A 36 11.97 -1.28 -2.77
CA PRO A 36 10.76 -2.06 -3.01
C PRO A 36 9.83 -1.39 -4.01
N HIS A 37 9.16 -2.17 -4.86
CA HIS A 37 8.17 -1.70 -5.85
C HIS A 37 7.16 -0.73 -5.22
N ASP A 38 6.55 -1.15 -4.11
CA ASP A 38 5.52 -0.37 -3.44
C ASP A 38 6.08 0.96 -2.91
N PHE A 39 7.37 1.04 -2.58
CA PHE A 39 7.98 2.31 -2.17
C PHE A 39 8.11 3.31 -3.33
N VAL A 40 8.28 2.84 -4.57
CA VAL A 40 8.30 3.72 -5.75
C VAL A 40 6.97 4.44 -5.90
N HIS A 41 5.85 3.73 -5.66
CA HIS A 41 4.51 4.34 -5.65
C HIS A 41 4.44 5.55 -4.72
N TYR A 42 5.15 5.54 -3.58
CA TYR A 42 5.13 6.70 -2.66
C TYR A 42 5.77 7.91 -3.32
N VAL A 43 6.92 7.73 -3.95
CA VAL A 43 7.64 8.81 -4.64
C VAL A 43 6.83 9.34 -5.83
N VAL A 44 6.30 8.44 -6.66
CA VAL A 44 5.52 8.81 -7.85
C VAL A 44 4.24 9.54 -7.46
N GLU A 45 3.45 8.98 -6.54
CA GLU A 45 2.17 9.55 -6.14
C GLU A 45 2.33 10.89 -5.42
N ASP A 46 3.35 11.03 -4.55
CA ASP A 46 3.60 12.28 -3.85
C ASP A 46 4.11 13.37 -4.81
N THR A 47 5.04 13.03 -5.71
CA THR A 47 5.62 13.98 -6.68
C THR A 47 4.58 14.50 -7.67
N LEU A 48 3.62 13.65 -8.07
CA LEU A 48 2.61 13.96 -9.09
C LEU A 48 1.23 14.32 -8.52
N ASP A 49 1.09 14.44 -7.19
CA ASP A 49 -0.17 14.74 -6.49
C ASP A 49 -1.30 13.72 -6.80
N LEU A 50 -0.95 12.45 -7.03
CA LEU A 50 -1.91 11.37 -7.33
C LEU A 50 -2.58 10.85 -6.05
N ARG A 51 -3.54 11.61 -5.51
CA ARG A 51 -4.18 11.29 -4.22
C ARG A 51 -5.04 10.01 -4.16
N GLN A 52 -5.42 9.46 -5.32
CA GLN A 52 -6.14 8.18 -5.42
C GLN A 52 -5.28 7.13 -6.16
N GLY A 53 -3.97 7.15 -5.92
CA GLY A 53 -3.06 6.08 -6.31
C GLY A 53 -3.13 4.88 -5.35
N PHE A 54 -2.12 4.01 -5.41
CA PHE A 54 -2.01 2.83 -4.55
C PHE A 54 -2.01 3.20 -3.06
N TRP A 55 -1.19 4.16 -2.62
CA TRP A 55 -1.14 4.56 -1.21
C TRP A 55 -2.38 5.33 -0.78
N GLY A 56 -2.96 6.13 -1.67
CA GLY A 56 -4.23 6.81 -1.43
C GLY A 56 -5.38 5.85 -1.12
N ILE A 57 -5.47 4.76 -1.90
CA ILE A 57 -6.49 3.73 -1.72
C ILE A 57 -6.28 2.95 -0.41
N LEU A 58 -5.03 2.65 -0.04
CA LEU A 58 -4.73 2.04 1.26
C LEU A 58 -5.08 2.98 2.42
N ALA A 59 -4.88 4.29 2.27
CA ALA A 59 -5.18 5.28 3.30
C ALA A 59 -6.69 5.40 3.61
N ILE A 60 -7.57 5.18 2.62
CA ILE A 60 -9.03 5.23 2.83
C ILE A 60 -9.60 3.96 3.48
N GLY A 61 -8.81 2.89 3.60
CA GLY A 61 -9.22 1.69 4.34
C GLY A 61 -9.01 0.37 3.61
N VAL A 62 -8.77 0.40 2.29
CA VAL A 62 -8.54 -0.82 1.51
C VAL A 62 -7.33 -1.56 2.07
N GLY A 63 -7.37 -2.88 2.04
CA GLY A 63 -6.17 -3.68 2.26
C GLY A 63 -5.87 -4.59 1.09
N PHE A 64 -4.70 -5.20 1.17
CA PHE A 64 -4.16 -6.10 0.16
C PHE A 64 -4.98 -7.39 0.06
N PRO A 65 -5.09 -7.99 -1.13
CA PRO A 65 -5.70 -9.31 -1.27
C PRO A 65 -5.09 -10.39 -0.35
N THR A 66 -3.83 -10.22 0.05
CA THR A 66 -3.06 -11.14 0.89
C THR A 66 -2.86 -10.66 2.33
N SER A 67 -3.42 -9.52 2.73
CA SER A 67 -3.15 -9.03 4.08
C SER A 67 -3.93 -9.79 5.16
N THR A 68 -3.60 -9.49 6.43
CA THR A 68 -4.37 -9.93 7.59
C THR A 68 -5.24 -8.77 8.12
N PRO A 69 -6.52 -8.97 8.50
CA PRO A 69 -7.43 -7.93 9.04
C PRO A 69 -6.82 -7.12 10.21
N PRO A 70 -7.35 -5.93 10.59
CA PRO A 70 -8.75 -5.47 10.47
C PRO A 70 -9.04 -4.52 9.28
N TRP A 71 -9.23 -5.07 8.09
CA TRP A 71 -9.73 -4.37 6.89
C TRP A 71 -10.49 -5.42 6.08
N ASN A 72 -11.55 -5.01 5.39
CA ASN A 72 -12.43 -5.92 4.64
C ASN A 72 -12.57 -5.41 3.22
N ALA A 73 -12.11 -6.19 2.24
CA ALA A 73 -12.12 -5.82 0.83
C ALA A 73 -13.53 -5.55 0.27
N ALA A 74 -14.56 -6.18 0.85
CA ALA A 74 -15.95 -5.99 0.42
C ALA A 74 -16.53 -4.61 0.77
N ASP A 75 -15.89 -3.86 1.68
CA ASP A 75 -16.38 -2.57 2.16
C ASP A 75 -16.02 -1.39 1.22
N PHE A 76 -15.27 -1.65 0.15
CA PHE A 76 -14.72 -0.61 -0.72
C PHE A 76 -15.30 -0.67 -2.13
N ASP A 77 -16.21 0.26 -2.41
CA ASP A 77 -16.65 0.59 -3.77
C ASP A 77 -15.84 1.79 -4.26
N ILE A 78 -14.75 1.54 -5.01
CA ILE A 78 -13.91 2.60 -5.57
C ILE A 78 -14.33 2.83 -7.02
N PRO A 79 -15.10 3.89 -7.31
CA PRO A 79 -15.73 4.06 -8.62
C PRO A 79 -14.76 4.50 -9.72
N ASP A 80 -13.60 5.04 -9.37
CA ASP A 80 -12.57 5.50 -10.31
C ASP A 80 -11.17 5.05 -9.87
N LEU A 81 -10.51 4.28 -10.74
CA LEU A 81 -9.15 3.77 -10.55
C LEU A 81 -8.14 4.41 -11.50
N THR A 82 -8.52 5.47 -12.23
CA THR A 82 -7.67 6.09 -13.24
C THR A 82 -6.31 6.50 -12.68
N LYS A 83 -6.28 7.15 -11.51
CA LYS A 83 -5.03 7.58 -10.87
C LYS A 83 -4.17 6.42 -10.39
N ALA A 84 -4.78 5.34 -9.90
CA ALA A 84 -4.07 4.12 -9.52
C ALA A 84 -3.44 3.44 -10.73
N LEU A 85 -4.15 3.35 -11.85
CA LEU A 85 -3.62 2.80 -13.10
C LEU A 85 -2.51 3.68 -13.69
N GLN A 86 -2.64 5.00 -13.60
CA GLN A 86 -1.60 5.95 -14.00
C GLN A 86 -0.35 5.82 -13.14
N ALA A 87 -0.49 5.69 -11.82
CA ALA A 87 0.63 5.46 -10.91
C ALA A 87 1.34 4.13 -11.23
N GLU A 88 0.59 3.03 -11.39
CA GLU A 88 1.14 1.72 -11.76
C GLU A 88 1.89 1.75 -13.10
N SER A 89 1.45 2.56 -14.06
CA SER A 89 2.14 2.68 -15.37
C SER A 89 3.51 3.37 -15.28
N LEU A 90 3.84 3.97 -14.13
CA LEU A 90 5.08 4.71 -13.88
C LEU A 90 6.05 3.98 -12.92
N VAL A 91 5.62 2.84 -12.37
CA VAL A 91 6.38 2.03 -11.39
C VAL A 91 6.82 0.72 -12.01
#